data_AF-A0A7K0RYQ9-F1
#
_entry.id   AF-A0A7K0RYQ9-F1
#
_cell.length_a   1.000
_cell.length_b   1.000
_cell.length_c   1.000
_cell.angle_alpha   90.00
_cell.angle_beta   90.00
_cell.angle_gamma   90.00
#
_symmetry.space_group_name_H-M   'P 1'
#
loop_
_entity.id
_entity.type
_entity.pdbx_description
1 polymer ?
#
loop_
_entity_poly.entity_id
_entity_poly.type
_entity_poly.pdbx_seq_one_letter_code
_entity_poly.pdbx_strand_id
1 'polypeptide(L)'
;MLLALYELLFTVIGVYVIVSSAGWVTSALRFVAGREGEGSDEFYEIPDDQLPSITVLVPAYCEAKTIGACLSALQAVDYPELEVVAIDDGSPDETADRILEHVATDQRLRFLRKSENEGKAMAMAMNDGIAISSGELIVVVDADAQIHPLALRYMAAHFVRLPRVGGVTGNPRPINRVNLLTELQVAEYA
;
A
#
# COMPACT_ATOMS: atom_id res chain seq x y z
N MET A 1 16.59 48.88 14.84
CA MET A 1 17.21 47.63 14.37
C MET A 1 16.33 46.42 14.65
N LEU A 2 15.92 46.16 15.90
CA LEU A 2 15.06 45.01 16.25
C LEU A 2 13.68 45.04 15.56
N LEU A 3 13.02 46.21 15.51
CA LEU A 3 11.71 46.37 14.87
C LEU A 3 11.78 46.13 13.34
N ALA A 4 12.82 46.63 12.68
CA ALA A 4 13.02 46.42 11.24
C ALA A 4 13.31 44.96 10.90
N LEU A 5 14.04 44.25 11.77
CA LEU A 5 14.26 42.80 11.63
C LEU A 5 12.95 42.02 11.81
N TYR A 6 12.11 42.42 12.76
CA TYR A 6 10.80 41.81 12.99
C TYR A 6 9.86 42.00 11.79
N GLU A 7 9.74 43.23 11.27
CA GLU A 7 8.94 43.54 10.07
C GLU A 7 9.40 42.74 8.85
N LEU A 8 10.72 42.62 8.65
CA LEU A 8 11.30 41.84 7.57
C LEU A 8 10.95 40.35 7.72
N LEU A 9 11.15 39.77 8.91
CA LEU A 9 10.83 38.36 9.17
C LEU A 9 9.33 38.09 9.00
N PHE A 10 8.48 38.96 9.52
CA PHE A 10 7.03 38.85 9.40
C PHE A 10 6.59 38.88 7.93
N THR A 11 7.16 39.80 7.15
CA THR A 11 6.89 39.91 5.70
C THR A 11 7.37 38.68 4.94
N VAL A 12 8.59 38.21 5.21
CA VAL A 12 9.15 37.03 4.55
C VAL A 12 8.32 35.78 4.85
N ILE A 13 7.94 35.56 6.11
CA ILE A 13 7.10 34.42 6.51
C ILE A 13 5.71 34.54 5.88
N GLY A 14 5.08 35.71 5.95
CA GLY A 14 3.75 35.94 5.36
C GLY A 14 3.73 35.71 3.85
N VAL A 15 4.71 36.27 3.12
CA VAL A 15 4.85 36.06 1.68
C VAL A 15 5.14 34.59 1.36
N TYR A 16 6.02 33.94 2.12
CA TYR A 16 6.33 32.52 1.94
C TYR A 16 5.08 31.65 2.09
N VAL A 17 4.25 31.88 3.11
CA VAL A 17 2.99 31.14 3.31
C VAL A 17 2.05 31.36 2.14
N ILE A 18 1.83 32.61 1.72
CA ILE A 18 0.91 32.91 0.60
C ILE A 18 1.38 32.26 -0.70
N VAL A 19 2.66 32.42 -1.05
CA VAL A 19 3.23 31.89 -2.29
C VAL A 19 3.25 30.36 -2.29
N SER A 20 3.65 29.74 -1.18
CA SER A 20 3.64 28.27 -1.06
C SER A 20 2.22 27.71 -1.12
N SER A 21 1.25 28.30 -0.39
CA SER A 21 -0.16 27.90 -0.47
C SER A 21 -0.72 28.04 -1.89
N ALA A 22 -0.42 29.13 -2.60
CA ALA A 22 -0.84 29.28 -3.99
C ALA A 22 -0.21 28.21 -4.90
N GLY A 23 1.05 27.84 -4.66
CA GLY A 23 1.74 26.74 -5.34
C GLY A 23 1.08 25.38 -5.10
N TRP A 24 0.72 25.07 -3.85
CA TRP A 24 0.01 23.84 -3.50
C TRP A 24 -1.39 23.79 -4.12
N VAL A 25 -2.17 24.89 -4.01
CA VAL A 25 -3.53 24.96 -4.58
C VAL A 25 -3.50 24.83 -6.10
N THR A 26 -2.59 25.53 -6.79
CA THR A 26 -2.50 25.42 -8.26
C THR A 26 -2.04 24.03 -8.71
N SER A 27 -1.13 23.39 -7.98
CA SER A 27 -0.70 22.02 -8.26
C SER A 27 -1.83 21.02 -8.02
N ALA A 28 -2.58 21.16 -6.93
CA ALA A 28 -3.75 20.34 -6.64
C ALA A 28 -4.85 20.52 -7.68
N LEU A 29 -5.17 21.75 -8.08
CA LEU A 29 -6.15 22.02 -9.14
C LEU A 29 -5.73 21.41 -10.48
N ARG A 30 -4.45 21.49 -10.85
CA ARG A 30 -3.91 20.83 -12.05
C ARG A 30 -3.96 19.31 -11.94
N PHE A 31 -3.68 18.76 -10.76
CA PHE A 31 -3.76 17.33 -10.50
C PHE A 31 -5.19 16.82 -10.66
N VAL A 32 -6.16 17.44 -10.00
CA VAL A 32 -7.58 17.08 -10.11
C VAL A 32 -8.05 17.21 -11.56
N ALA A 33 -7.77 18.33 -12.22
CA ALA A 33 -8.18 18.56 -13.60
C ALA A 33 -7.52 17.63 -14.63
N GLY A 34 -6.30 17.12 -14.33
CA GLY A 34 -5.52 16.32 -15.27
C GLY A 34 -5.48 14.81 -15.00
N ARG A 35 -5.81 14.36 -13.78
CA ARG A 35 -5.71 12.94 -13.40
C ARG A 35 -6.99 12.31 -12.87
N GLU A 36 -7.86 13.06 -12.18
CA GLU A 36 -9.15 12.53 -11.76
C GLU A 36 -10.23 12.64 -12.84
N GLY A 37 -9.99 13.47 -13.87
CA GLY A 37 -10.97 13.72 -14.93
C GLY A 37 -11.12 12.57 -15.94
N GLU A 38 -10.04 11.94 -16.37
CA GLU A 38 -10.05 10.95 -17.45
C GLU A 38 -8.85 9.99 -17.33
N GLY A 39 -8.90 9.04 -16.40
CA GLY A 39 -8.12 7.82 -16.55
C GLY A 39 -8.86 6.95 -17.56
N SER A 40 -8.42 6.88 -18.81
CA SER A 40 -8.99 5.90 -19.74
C SER A 40 -8.67 4.52 -19.19
N ASP A 41 -9.68 3.67 -18.97
CA ASP A 41 -9.50 2.27 -18.55
C ASP A 41 -8.44 1.56 -19.43
N GLU A 42 -8.30 1.98 -20.69
CA GLU A 42 -7.26 1.55 -21.65
C GLU A 42 -5.82 1.57 -21.10
N PHE A 43 -5.46 2.52 -20.22
CA PHE A 43 -4.10 2.54 -19.64
C PHE A 43 -3.87 1.30 -18.75
N TYR A 44 -4.92 0.86 -18.07
CA TYR A 44 -4.92 -0.23 -17.10
C TYR A 44 -5.32 -1.58 -17.69
N GLU A 45 -5.90 -1.58 -18.89
CA GLU A 45 -6.14 -2.78 -19.69
C GLU A 45 -4.83 -3.33 -20.26
N ILE A 46 -4.21 -4.23 -19.48
CA ILE A 46 -3.04 -5.02 -19.89
C ILE A 46 -3.46 -6.49 -20.05
N PRO A 47 -3.18 -7.12 -21.21
CA PRO A 47 -3.41 -8.55 -21.40
C PRO A 47 -2.68 -9.39 -20.35
N ASP A 48 -3.30 -10.50 -19.91
CA ASP A 48 -2.77 -11.34 -18.83
C ASP A 48 -1.37 -11.91 -19.13
N ASP A 49 -1.05 -12.16 -20.40
CA ASP A 49 0.26 -12.67 -20.85
C ASP A 49 1.38 -11.61 -20.83
N GLN A 50 1.03 -10.34 -20.62
CA GLN A 50 1.96 -9.22 -20.50
C GLN A 50 2.08 -8.70 -19.07
N LEU A 51 1.28 -9.22 -18.15
CA LEU A 51 1.35 -8.86 -16.74
C LEU A 51 2.54 -9.58 -16.08
N PRO A 52 3.43 -8.85 -15.38
CA PRO A 52 4.54 -9.47 -14.65
C PRO A 52 4.02 -10.31 -13.47
N SER A 53 4.74 -11.33 -13.05
CA SER A 53 4.37 -12.09 -11.84
C SER A 53 4.50 -11.23 -10.57
N ILE A 54 3.61 -11.42 -9.60
CA ILE A 54 3.61 -10.67 -8.33
C ILE A 54 3.68 -11.61 -7.14
N THR A 55 4.59 -11.32 -6.20
CA THR A 55 4.52 -11.86 -4.83
C THR A 55 4.02 -10.79 -3.87
N VAL A 56 2.94 -11.09 -3.16
CA VAL A 56 2.44 -10.29 -2.04
C VAL A 56 3.02 -10.81 -0.73
N LEU A 57 3.73 -9.96 0.00
CA LEU A 57 4.21 -10.25 1.35
C LEU A 57 3.27 -9.66 2.39
N VAL A 58 2.81 -10.50 3.33
CA VAL A 58 1.91 -10.12 4.43
C VAL A 58 2.61 -10.41 5.76
N PRO A 59 3.36 -9.45 6.33
CA PRO A 59 3.91 -9.59 7.67
C PRO A 59 2.79 -9.49 8.72
N ALA A 60 2.79 -10.39 9.68
CA ALA A 60 1.80 -10.44 10.75
C ALA A 60 2.47 -10.66 12.12
N TYR A 61 2.03 -9.89 13.12
CA TYR A 61 2.37 -10.09 14.52
C TYR A 61 1.22 -9.65 15.41
N CYS A 62 0.59 -10.58 16.14
CA CYS A 62 -0.61 -10.31 16.95
C CYS A 62 -1.82 -9.79 16.14
N GLU A 63 -2.08 -10.39 14.98
CA GLU A 63 -3.07 -9.96 13.99
C GLU A 63 -4.25 -10.94 13.88
N ALA A 64 -4.51 -11.76 14.90
CA ALA A 64 -5.55 -12.80 14.86
C ALA A 64 -6.95 -12.27 14.52
N LYS A 65 -7.23 -10.99 14.78
CA LYS A 65 -8.52 -10.34 14.53
C LYS A 65 -8.70 -9.84 13.09
N THR A 66 -7.60 -9.64 12.37
CA THR A 66 -7.51 -8.80 11.17
C THR A 66 -6.99 -9.62 9.98
N ILE A 67 -6.02 -10.50 10.22
CA ILE A 67 -5.35 -11.29 9.17
C ILE A 67 -6.32 -12.09 8.30
N GLY A 68 -7.39 -12.64 8.87
CA GLY A 68 -8.37 -13.41 8.11
C GLY A 68 -9.07 -12.56 7.03
N ALA A 69 -9.44 -11.32 7.35
CA ALA A 69 -10.04 -10.41 6.38
C ALA A 69 -9.04 -9.96 5.31
N CYS A 70 -7.78 -9.74 5.69
CA CYS A 70 -6.69 -9.42 4.76
C CYS A 70 -6.47 -10.56 3.75
N LEU A 71 -6.30 -11.80 4.23
CA LEU A 71 -6.09 -12.97 3.37
C LEU A 71 -7.31 -13.28 2.50
N SER A 72 -8.53 -13.14 3.04
CA SER A 72 -9.76 -13.26 2.24
C SER A 72 -9.82 -12.25 1.09
N ALA A 73 -9.40 -11.00 1.33
CA ALA A 73 -9.34 -9.98 0.29
C ALA A 73 -8.28 -10.31 -0.78
N LEU A 74 -7.12 -10.85 -0.37
CA LEU A 74 -6.07 -11.31 -1.28
C LEU A 74 -6.50 -12.52 -2.12
N GLN A 75 -7.25 -13.45 -1.55
CA GLN A 75 -7.81 -14.58 -2.30
C GLN A 75 -8.76 -14.12 -3.42
N ALA A 76 -9.47 -13.01 -3.21
CA ALA A 76 -10.37 -12.41 -4.18
C ALA A 76 -9.66 -11.58 -5.27
N VAL A 77 -8.35 -11.42 -5.21
CA VAL A 77 -7.58 -10.69 -6.23
C VAL A 77 -7.59 -11.46 -7.55
N ASP A 78 -7.98 -10.75 -8.61
CA ASP A 78 -7.96 -11.22 -9.99
C ASP A 78 -6.63 -10.81 -10.64
N TYR A 79 -5.65 -11.71 -10.57
CA TYR A 79 -4.34 -11.54 -11.18
C TYR A 79 -3.79 -12.90 -11.62
N PRO A 80 -3.24 -13.03 -12.85
CA PRO A 80 -2.91 -14.34 -13.45
C PRO A 80 -1.81 -15.09 -12.69
N GLU A 81 -0.65 -14.45 -12.48
CA GLU A 81 0.50 -15.04 -11.80
C GLU A 81 0.73 -14.36 -10.44
N LEU A 82 0.00 -14.86 -9.44
CA LEU A 82 0.00 -14.31 -8.08
C LEU A 82 0.48 -15.34 -7.05
N GLU A 83 1.46 -14.95 -6.26
CA GLU A 83 1.90 -15.61 -5.05
C GLU A 83 1.58 -14.75 -3.83
N VAL A 84 1.13 -15.34 -2.73
CA VAL A 84 0.94 -14.66 -1.45
C VAL A 84 1.77 -15.36 -0.40
N VAL A 85 2.60 -14.63 0.33
CA VAL A 85 3.43 -15.16 1.42
C VAL A 85 3.03 -14.45 2.71
N ALA A 86 2.32 -15.16 3.57
CA ALA A 86 2.03 -14.72 4.92
C ALA A 86 3.20 -15.08 5.85
N ILE A 87 3.70 -14.10 6.60
CA ILE A 87 4.86 -14.24 7.47
C ILE A 87 4.42 -13.94 8.90
N ASP A 88 4.30 -14.97 9.73
CA ASP A 88 4.07 -14.81 11.17
C ASP A 88 5.40 -14.59 11.90
N ASP A 89 5.60 -13.38 12.44
CA ASP A 89 6.81 -12.96 13.15
C ASP A 89 6.78 -13.42 14.63
N GLY A 90 6.47 -14.71 14.84
CA GLY A 90 6.43 -15.32 16.16
C GLY A 90 5.25 -14.85 17.03
N SER A 91 4.05 -14.76 16.46
CA SER A 91 2.87 -14.31 17.23
C SER A 91 2.55 -15.25 18.40
N PRO A 92 2.22 -14.69 19.58
CA PRO A 92 1.76 -15.45 20.75
C PRO A 92 0.26 -15.77 20.73
N ASP A 93 -0.50 -15.23 19.79
CA ASP A 93 -1.95 -15.42 19.65
C ASP A 93 -2.32 -16.38 18.50
N GLU A 94 -3.60 -16.43 18.11
CA GLU A 94 -4.12 -17.32 17.08
C GLU A 94 -3.72 -16.90 15.64
N THR A 95 -2.85 -15.89 15.43
CA THR A 95 -2.50 -15.38 14.09
C THR A 95 -2.04 -16.49 13.15
N ALA A 96 -1.15 -17.37 13.61
CA ALA A 96 -0.65 -18.48 12.81
C ALA A 96 -1.75 -19.46 12.40
N ASP A 97 -2.68 -19.78 13.30
CA ASP A 97 -3.78 -20.71 13.05
C ASP A 97 -4.72 -20.13 11.99
N ARG A 98 -5.02 -18.82 12.07
CA ARG A 98 -5.83 -18.11 11.07
C ARG A 98 -5.18 -18.10 9.69
N ILE A 99 -3.86 -17.97 9.62
CA ILE A 99 -3.13 -18.06 8.35
C ILE A 99 -3.25 -19.47 7.77
N LEU A 100 -3.04 -20.50 8.59
CA LEU A 100 -3.12 -21.91 8.16
C LEU A 100 -4.49 -22.29 7.60
N GLU A 101 -5.59 -21.73 8.15
CA GLU A 101 -6.94 -21.90 7.61
C GLU A 101 -7.04 -21.45 6.14
N HIS A 102 -6.36 -20.36 5.77
CA HIS A 102 -6.38 -19.82 4.40
C HIS A 102 -5.40 -20.55 3.48
N VAL A 103 -4.22 -20.94 3.97
CA VAL A 103 -3.26 -21.80 3.23
C VAL A 103 -3.92 -23.11 2.79
N ALA A 104 -4.78 -23.68 3.64
CA ALA A 104 -5.48 -24.92 3.32
C ALA A 104 -6.47 -24.81 2.15
N THR A 105 -6.88 -23.58 1.78
CA THR A 105 -7.92 -23.32 0.77
C THR A 105 -7.40 -22.64 -0.49
N ASP A 106 -6.23 -22.00 -0.45
CA ASP A 106 -5.63 -21.34 -1.61
C ASP A 106 -4.15 -21.76 -1.79
N GLN A 107 -3.87 -22.44 -2.89
CA GLN A 107 -2.52 -22.93 -3.22
C GLN A 107 -1.53 -21.81 -3.55
N ARG A 108 -2.02 -20.60 -3.87
CA ARG A 108 -1.18 -19.42 -4.08
C ARG A 108 -0.60 -18.90 -2.76
N LEU A 109 -1.20 -19.29 -1.63
CA LEU A 109 -0.87 -18.77 -0.31
C LEU A 109 0.11 -19.69 0.40
N ARG A 110 1.30 -19.15 0.68
CA ARG A 110 2.38 -19.80 1.41
C ARG A 110 2.49 -19.19 2.79
N PHE A 111 2.87 -20.02 3.75
CA PHE A 111 3.05 -19.59 5.13
C PHE A 111 4.49 -19.81 5.59
N LEU A 112 5.05 -18.77 6.18
CA LEU A 112 6.30 -18.80 6.90
C LEU A 112 6.05 -18.39 8.34
N ARG A 113 6.46 -19.25 9.28
CA ARG A 113 6.42 -18.93 10.71
C ARG A 113 7.83 -18.78 11.25
N LYS A 114 8.10 -17.65 11.91
CA LYS A 114 9.34 -17.40 12.64
C LYS A 114 9.23 -17.91 14.07
N SER A 115 10.37 -18.32 14.63
CA SER A 115 10.45 -18.81 16.01
C SER A 115 10.38 -17.70 17.06
N GLU A 116 10.82 -16.50 16.70
CA GLU A 116 10.84 -15.33 17.55
C GLU A 116 10.50 -14.08 16.73
N ASN A 117 10.04 -13.03 17.44
CA ASN A 117 9.72 -11.74 16.84
C ASN A 117 11.00 -10.95 16.58
N GLU A 118 11.30 -10.70 15.32
CA GLU A 118 12.46 -9.93 14.87
C GLU A 118 12.09 -8.52 14.37
N GLY A 119 10.79 -8.22 14.32
CA GLY A 119 10.22 -6.97 13.84
C GLY A 119 9.93 -6.99 12.33
N LYS A 120 8.93 -6.19 11.93
CA LYS A 120 8.38 -6.11 10.56
C LYS A 120 9.44 -5.97 9.46
N ALA A 121 10.43 -5.09 9.65
CA ALA A 121 11.48 -4.87 8.66
C ALA A 121 12.36 -6.11 8.45
N MET A 122 12.65 -6.85 9.51
CA MET A 122 13.44 -8.09 9.44
C MET A 122 12.61 -9.24 8.86
N ALA A 123 11.34 -9.34 9.26
CA ALA A 123 10.39 -10.30 8.70
C ALA A 123 10.20 -10.12 7.18
N MET A 124 10.09 -8.88 6.70
CA MET A 124 9.87 -8.59 5.28
C MET A 124 11.16 -8.57 4.43
N ALA A 125 12.16 -7.78 4.83
CA ALA A 125 13.17 -7.28 3.90
C ALA A 125 14.57 -7.87 4.06
N MET A 126 14.93 -8.43 5.22
CA MET A 126 16.33 -8.79 5.50
C MET A 126 16.64 -10.29 5.62
N ASN A 127 15.68 -11.21 5.80
CA ASN A 127 16.03 -12.64 5.88
C ASN A 127 15.13 -13.60 5.07
N ASP A 128 13.80 -13.45 5.05
CA ASP A 128 12.97 -14.59 4.59
C ASP A 128 11.95 -14.25 3.49
N GLY A 129 11.15 -13.19 3.64
CA GLY A 129 10.04 -12.89 2.72
C GLY A 129 10.49 -12.70 1.27
N ILE A 130 11.39 -11.75 1.02
CA ILE A 130 11.95 -11.50 -0.32
C ILE A 130 12.73 -12.72 -0.82
N ALA A 131 13.47 -13.41 0.04
CA ALA A 131 14.32 -14.54 -0.35
C ALA A 131 13.52 -15.75 -0.88
N ILE A 132 12.28 -15.93 -0.39
CA ILE A 132 11.40 -17.01 -0.85
C ILE A 132 10.37 -16.56 -1.88
N SER A 133 10.36 -15.26 -2.23
CA SER A 133 9.46 -14.71 -3.25
C SER A 133 9.89 -15.13 -4.65
N SER A 134 8.93 -15.43 -5.50
CA SER A 134 9.15 -15.85 -6.89
C SER A 134 8.72 -14.81 -7.93
N GLY A 135 7.96 -13.79 -7.51
CA GLY A 135 7.43 -12.75 -8.37
C GLY A 135 8.48 -11.76 -8.87
N GLU A 136 8.26 -11.25 -10.08
CA GLU A 136 9.05 -10.14 -10.66
C GLU A 136 8.83 -8.83 -9.89
N LEU A 137 7.61 -8.63 -9.36
CA LEU A 137 7.25 -7.51 -8.51
C LEU A 137 6.92 -7.99 -7.09
N ILE A 138 7.36 -7.21 -6.11
CA ILE A 138 7.01 -7.42 -4.70
C ILE A 138 6.01 -6.36 -4.27
N VAL A 139 4.90 -6.79 -3.70
CA VAL A 139 3.91 -5.93 -3.07
C VAL A 139 3.84 -6.28 -1.59
N VAL A 140 3.78 -5.27 -0.75
CA VAL A 140 3.67 -5.45 0.70
C VAL A 140 2.27 -5.01 1.10
N VAL A 141 1.56 -5.88 1.81
CA VAL A 141 0.24 -5.60 2.35
C VAL A 141 0.26 -5.86 3.85
N ASP A 142 -0.22 -4.89 4.63
CA ASP A 142 -0.32 -5.04 6.07
C ASP A 142 -1.43 -6.04 6.43
N ALA A 143 -1.23 -6.81 7.49
CA ALA A 143 -2.15 -7.85 7.95
C ALA A 143 -3.54 -7.32 8.36
N ASP A 144 -3.70 -6.01 8.53
CA ASP A 144 -4.95 -5.31 8.83
C ASP A 144 -5.54 -4.54 7.64
N ALA A 145 -4.90 -4.63 6.46
CA ALA A 145 -5.38 -4.01 5.23
C ALA A 145 -6.19 -4.99 4.37
N GLN A 146 -7.16 -4.44 3.63
CA GLN A 146 -7.89 -5.17 2.60
C GLN A 146 -7.61 -4.52 1.24
N ILE A 147 -7.22 -5.32 0.26
CA ILE A 147 -6.91 -4.83 -1.08
C ILE A 147 -8.11 -5.01 -2.03
N HIS A 148 -8.28 -4.07 -2.96
CA HIS A 148 -9.31 -4.19 -3.99
C HIS A 148 -8.96 -5.30 -5.00
N PRO A 149 -9.92 -6.10 -5.52
CA PRO A 149 -9.66 -7.20 -6.43
C PRO A 149 -8.80 -6.86 -7.67
N LEU A 150 -8.93 -5.63 -8.16
CA LEU A 150 -8.20 -5.12 -9.34
C LEU A 150 -6.95 -4.29 -9.00
N ALA A 151 -6.62 -4.10 -7.72
CA ALA A 151 -5.55 -3.19 -7.33
C ALA A 151 -4.20 -3.57 -7.95
N LEU A 152 -3.87 -4.86 -7.99
CA LEU A 152 -2.61 -5.34 -8.55
C LEU A 152 -2.51 -5.09 -10.06
N ARG A 153 -3.62 -5.22 -10.81
CA ARG A 153 -3.67 -4.88 -12.24
C ARG A 153 -3.39 -3.39 -12.45
N TYR A 154 -4.02 -2.53 -11.64
CA TYR A 154 -3.76 -1.08 -11.70
C TYR A 154 -2.32 -0.72 -11.38
N MET A 155 -1.71 -1.38 -10.39
CA MET A 155 -0.31 -1.16 -10.04
C MET A 155 0.65 -1.66 -11.12
N ALA A 156 0.42 -2.86 -11.65
CA ALA A 156 1.26 -3.49 -12.67
C ALA A 156 1.31 -2.71 -13.99
N ALA A 157 0.19 -2.09 -14.40
CA ALA A 157 0.12 -1.28 -15.61
C ALA A 157 1.18 -0.16 -15.64
N HIS A 158 1.50 0.44 -14.49
CA HIS A 158 2.55 1.45 -14.41
C HIS A 158 3.94 0.88 -14.70
N PHE A 159 4.26 -0.32 -14.25
CA PHE A 159 5.54 -0.97 -14.53
C PHE A 159 5.65 -1.38 -16.01
N VAL A 160 4.56 -1.85 -16.61
CA VAL A 160 4.52 -2.25 -18.03
C VAL A 160 4.63 -1.04 -18.97
N ARG A 161 3.86 0.02 -18.71
CA ARG A 161 3.76 1.17 -19.62
C ARG A 161 4.85 2.22 -19.41
N LEU A 162 5.44 2.30 -18.22
CA LEU A 162 6.39 3.34 -17.84
C LEU A 162 7.73 2.74 -17.39
N PRO A 163 8.70 2.54 -18.30
CA PRO A 163 9.96 1.83 -18.03
C PRO A 163 10.86 2.46 -16.96
N ARG A 164 10.56 3.68 -16.51
CA ARG A 164 11.32 4.43 -15.50
C ARG A 164 10.71 4.36 -14.10
N VAL A 165 9.56 3.71 -13.94
CA VAL A 165 8.89 3.57 -12.64
C VAL A 165 9.63 2.52 -11.82
N GLY A 166 10.15 2.92 -10.67
CA GLY A 166 10.82 2.03 -9.71
C GLY A 166 9.94 1.59 -8.54
N GLY A 167 8.74 2.17 -8.40
CA GLY A 167 7.82 1.87 -7.30
C GLY A 167 6.45 2.49 -7.52
N VAL A 168 5.42 1.80 -7.06
CA VAL A 168 4.01 2.23 -7.12
C VAL A 168 3.40 1.98 -5.75
N THR A 169 2.64 2.96 -5.25
CA THR A 169 1.83 2.80 -4.04
C THR A 169 0.35 2.82 -4.40
N GLY A 170 -0.45 2.05 -3.66
CA GLY A 170 -1.90 2.21 -3.67
C GLY A 170 -2.32 3.50 -2.98
N ASN A 171 -3.61 3.80 -3.08
CA ASN A 171 -4.29 4.83 -2.28
C ASN A 171 -5.01 4.12 -1.10
N PRO A 172 -4.38 4.01 0.08
CA PRO A 172 -5.01 3.39 1.24
C PRO A 172 -6.22 4.22 1.67
N ARG A 173 -7.34 3.57 1.99
CA ARG A 173 -8.55 4.27 2.41
C ARG A 173 -9.05 3.70 3.74
N PRO A 174 -9.30 4.55 4.75
CA PRO A 174 -9.95 4.11 5.98
C PRO A 174 -11.32 3.49 5.68
N ILE A 175 -11.52 2.26 6.13
CA ILE A 175 -12.78 1.49 5.97
C ILE A 175 -13.77 1.85 7.09
N ASN A 176 -13.26 2.09 8.30
CA ASN A 176 -14.03 2.34 9.51
C ASN A 176 -14.43 3.83 9.68
N ARG A 177 -15.20 4.36 8.73
CA ARG A 177 -15.68 5.76 8.77
C ARG A 177 -16.93 5.89 9.64
N VAL A 178 -16.73 6.10 10.94
CA VAL A 178 -17.82 6.07 11.93
C VAL A 178 -18.06 7.43 12.61
N ASN A 179 -17.09 8.34 12.53
CA ASN A 179 -17.17 9.65 13.17
C ASN A 179 -16.32 10.70 12.44
N LEU A 180 -16.41 11.95 12.91
CA LEU A 180 -15.67 13.08 12.34
C LEU A 180 -14.15 12.85 12.32
N LEU A 181 -13.58 12.21 13.33
CA LEU A 181 -12.14 11.92 13.36
C LEU A 181 -11.75 10.94 12.26
N THR A 182 -12.51 9.87 12.07
CA THR A 182 -12.27 8.90 11.00
C THR A 182 -12.53 9.46 9.61
N GLU A 183 -13.45 10.43 9.46
CA GLU A 183 -13.65 11.17 8.21
C GLU A 183 -12.51 12.15 7.92
N LEU A 184 -12.02 12.86 8.93
CA LEU A 184 -10.82 13.70 8.77
C LEU A 184 -9.59 12.87 8.38
N GLN A 185 -9.49 11.63 8.89
CA GLN A 185 -8.44 10.71 8.51
C GLN A 185 -8.53 10.28 7.04
N VAL A 186 -9.73 10.24 6.44
CA VAL A 186 -9.87 10.00 4.98
C VAL A 186 -9.22 11.11 4.18
N ALA A 187 -9.35 12.37 4.63
CA ALA A 187 -8.74 13.51 3.95
C ALA A 187 -7.20 13.51 4.03
N GLU A 188 -6.62 12.85 5.04
CA GLU A 188 -5.16 12.66 5.13
C GLU A 188 -4.63 11.66 4.08
N TYR A 189 -5.44 10.65 3.75
CA TYR A 189 -5.09 9.61 2.79
C TYR A 189 -5.59 9.86 1.35
N ALA A 190 -6.37 10.92 1.12
CA ALA A 190 -6.90 11.32 -0.19
C ALA A 190 -5.90 12.16 -0.99
#